data_AF-A0A1L7GUZ1-F1
#
_entry.id   AF-A0A1L7GUZ1-F1
#
_cell.length_a   1.000
_cell.length_b   1.000
_cell.length_c   1.000
_cell.angle_alpha   90.00
_cell.angle_beta   90.00
_cell.angle_gamma   90.00
#
_symmetry.space_group_name_H-M   'P 1'
#
loop_
_entity.id
_entity.type
_entity.pdbx_description
1 polymer ?
#
loop_
_entity_poly.entity_id
_entity_poly.type
_entity_poly.pdbx_seq_one_letter_code
_entity_poly.pdbx_strand_id
1 'polypeptide(L)'
;MVIYQLPEELRKRLRTNNTIERVNQEIRRRDRVIRIFPNDLSVLRLMGALLIEQNEKWAAGPRYLNMTVYHGIEKDDNSEEAGMLKLVK
;
A
#
# COMPACT_ATOMS: atom_id res chain seq x y z
N MET A 1 11.35 10.56 13.66
CA MET A 1 10.57 10.63 12.40
C MET A 1 10.59 9.26 11.76
N VAL A 2 9.44 8.57 11.73
CA VAL A 2 9.29 7.13 11.41
C VAL A 2 9.82 6.74 10.02
N ILE A 3 9.75 7.65 9.05
CA ILE A 3 10.21 7.39 7.67
C ILE A 3 11.70 7.03 7.61
N TYR A 4 12.55 7.62 8.45
CA TYR A 4 13.99 7.37 8.40
C TYR A 4 14.40 5.99 8.94
N GLN A 5 13.53 5.34 9.71
CA GLN A 5 13.75 3.99 10.23
C GLN A 5 13.50 2.90 9.16
N LEU A 6 12.83 3.24 8.05
CA LEU A 6 12.60 2.31 6.95
C LEU A 6 13.84 2.17 6.06
N PRO A 7 13.99 1.05 5.33
CA PRO A 7 14.97 0.87 4.27
C PRO A 7 14.91 1.98 3.23
N GLU A 8 16.08 2.37 2.71
CA GLU A 8 16.20 3.48 1.77
C GLU A 8 15.34 3.28 0.50
N GLU A 9 15.20 2.03 0.06
CA GLU A 9 14.34 1.64 -1.06
C GLU A 9 12.86 2.00 -0.84
N LEU A 10 12.38 1.85 0.40
CA LEU A 10 10.99 2.12 0.77
C LEU A 10 10.76 3.61 1.05
N ARG A 11 11.76 4.32 1.60
CA ARG A 11 11.66 5.75 1.92
C ARG A 11 11.21 6.58 0.74
N LYS A 12 11.78 6.35 -0.45
CA LYS A 12 11.47 7.16 -1.64
C LYS A 12 9.99 7.12 -2.03
N ARG A 13 9.33 5.98 -1.82
CA ARG A 13 7.91 5.77 -2.17
C ARG A 13 6.96 6.08 -1.01
N LEU A 14 7.36 5.76 0.23
CA LEU A 14 6.53 5.99 1.43
C LEU A 14 6.59 7.43 1.96
N ARG A 15 7.60 8.22 1.56
CA ARG A 15 7.69 9.64 1.93
C ARG A 15 6.59 10.48 1.30
N THR A 16 5.99 10.04 0.19
CA THR A 16 4.97 10.80 -0.53
C THR A 16 3.62 10.08 -0.54
N ASN A 17 2.54 10.84 -0.73
CA ASN A 17 1.18 10.32 -0.87
C ASN A 17 0.78 10.07 -2.34
N ASN A 18 1.74 10.07 -3.27
CA ASN A 18 1.49 10.08 -4.72
C ASN A 18 0.55 8.95 -5.19
N THR A 19 0.68 7.76 -4.62
CA THR A 19 -0.17 6.60 -4.98
C THR A 19 -1.62 6.82 -4.59
N ILE A 20 -1.84 7.34 -3.38
CA ILE A 20 -3.17 7.62 -2.86
C ILE A 20 -3.79 8.75 -3.69
N GLU A 21 -3.05 9.82 -3.95
CA GLU A 21 -3.52 10.93 -4.77
C GLU A 21 -3.87 10.49 -6.20
N ARG A 22 -3.09 9.60 -6.81
CA ARG A 22 -3.39 9.05 -8.14
C ARG A 22 -4.70 8.25 -8.15
N VAL A 23 -4.94 7.42 -7.14
CA VAL A 23 -6.20 6.67 -7.00
C VAL A 23 -7.37 7.63 -6.77
N ASN A 24 -7.21 8.62 -5.88
CA ASN A 24 -8.23 9.63 -5.61
C ASN A 24 -8.57 10.45 -6.85
N GLN A 25 -7.58 10.82 -7.67
CA GLN A 25 -7.82 11.50 -8.93
C GLN A 25 -8.64 10.64 -9.90
N GLU A 26 -8.38 9.35 -9.97
CA GLU A 26 -9.12 8.44 -10.84
C GLU A 26 -10.56 8.24 -10.37
N ILE A 27 -10.78 8.14 -9.05
CA ILE A 27 -12.13 8.14 -8.46
C ILE A 27 -12.86 9.44 -8.85
N ARG A 28 -12.24 10.60 -8.66
CA ARG A 28 -12.84 11.92 -9.02
C ARG A 28 -13.14 12.03 -10.52
N ARG A 29 -12.31 11.46 -11.39
CA ARG A 29 -12.56 11.43 -12.84
C ARG A 29 -13.81 10.62 -13.19
N ARG A 30 -13.97 9.44 -12.61
CA ARG A 30 -15.15 8.57 -12.84
C ARG A 30 -16.41 9.15 -12.21
N ASP A 31 -16.29 9.74 -11.03
CA ASP A 31 -17.35 10.48 -10.35
C ASP A 31 -17.88 11.64 -11.22
N ARG A 32 -16.99 12.42 -11.82
CA ARG A 32 -17.36 13.56 -12.70
C ARG A 32 -18.23 13.15 -13.89
N VAL A 33 -18.09 11.92 -14.39
CA VAL A 33 -18.89 11.38 -15.50
C VAL A 33 -20.28 10.96 -15.02
N ILE A 34 -20.37 10.32 -13.84
CA ILE A 34 -21.62 9.78 -13.30
C ILE A 34 -22.50 10.89 -12.71
N ARG A 35 -21.91 11.89 -12.06
CA ARG A 35 -22.55 13.05 -11.40
C ARG A 35 -23.45 12.74 -10.20
N ILE A 36 -24.39 11.80 -10.35
CA ILE A 36 -25.36 11.43 -9.32
C ILE A 36 -25.47 9.91 -9.27
N PHE A 37 -25.29 9.34 -8.07
CA PHE A 37 -25.45 7.91 -7.86
C PHE A 37 -26.86 7.58 -7.39
N PRO A 38 -27.44 6.45 -7.83
CA PRO A 38 -28.79 6.03 -7.44
C PRO A 38 -28.86 5.43 -6.03
N ASN A 39 -27.73 4.94 -5.47
CA ASN A 39 -27.60 4.42 -4.10
C ASN A 39 -26.11 4.29 -3.71
N ASP A 40 -25.85 4.10 -2.42
CA ASP A 40 -24.50 3.95 -1.86
C ASP A 40 -23.77 2.71 -2.36
N LEU A 41 -24.49 1.60 -2.58
CA LEU A 41 -23.91 0.37 -3.11
C LEU A 41 -23.36 0.55 -4.52
N SER A 42 -23.93 1.43 -5.33
CA SER A 42 -23.41 1.75 -6.67
C SER A 42 -22.07 2.47 -6.60
N VAL A 43 -21.88 3.37 -5.64
CA VAL A 43 -20.57 4.02 -5.38
C VAL A 43 -19.56 2.98 -4.93
N LEU A 44 -19.94 2.10 -4.00
CA LEU A 44 -19.06 1.04 -3.49
C LEU A 44 -18.61 0.10 -4.62
N ARG A 45 -19.52 -0.27 -5.54
CA ARG A 45 -19.19 -1.10 -6.70
C ARG A 45 -18.20 -0.41 -7.64
N LEU A 46 -18.36 0.90 -7.89
CA LEU A 46 -17.42 1.66 -8.71
C LEU A 46 -16.02 1.70 -8.09
N MET A 47 -15.95 2.03 -6.79
CA MET A 47 -14.67 2.07 -6.07
C MET A 47 -14.04 0.68 -6.01
N GLY A 48 -14.81 -0.35 -5.72
CA GLY A 48 -14.35 -1.74 -5.71
C GLY A 48 -13.79 -2.17 -7.06
N ALA A 49 -14.50 -1.91 -8.15
CA ALA A 49 -14.03 -2.23 -9.50
C ALA A 49 -12.72 -1.51 -9.84
N LEU A 50 -12.57 -0.23 -9.48
CA LEU A 50 -11.34 0.53 -9.69
C LEU A 50 -10.16 -0.05 -8.89
N LEU A 51 -10.40 -0.43 -7.63
CA LEU A 51 -9.37 -1.01 -6.78
C LEU A 51 -8.94 -2.41 -7.26
N ILE A 52 -9.88 -3.22 -7.74
CA ILE A 52 -9.58 -4.53 -8.36
C ILE A 52 -8.70 -4.34 -9.59
N GLU A 53 -9.07 -3.43 -10.50
CA GLU A 53 -8.28 -3.11 -11.68
C GLU A 53 -6.86 -2.65 -11.31
N GLN A 54 -6.73 -1.81 -10.28
CA GLN A 54 -5.43 -1.33 -9.80
C GLN A 54 -4.60 -2.46 -9.19
N ASN A 55 -5.24 -3.37 -8.45
CA ASN A 55 -4.60 -4.54 -7.86
C ASN A 55 -4.10 -5.50 -8.94
N GLU A 56 -4.90 -5.79 -9.96
CA GLU A 56 -4.50 -6.63 -11.10
C GLU A 56 -3.29 -6.04 -11.84
N LYS A 57 -3.27 -4.72 -12.06
CA LYS A 57 -2.12 -4.02 -12.64
C LYS A 57 -0.85 -4.17 -11.82
N TRP A 58 -0.95 -4.14 -10.49
CA TRP A 58 0.20 -4.35 -9.61
C TRP A 58 0.62 -5.82 -9.49
N ALA A 59 -0.33 -6.75 -9.63
CA ALA A 59 -0.05 -8.18 -9.62
C ALA A 59 0.66 -8.63 -10.91
N ALA A 60 0.22 -8.14 -12.06
CA ALA A 60 0.78 -8.48 -13.37
C ALA A 60 2.00 -7.62 -13.77
N GLY A 61 2.10 -6.40 -13.25
CA GLY A 61 3.14 -5.43 -13.60
C GLY A 61 4.20 -5.21 -12.52
N PRO A 62 5.11 -4.24 -12.72
CA PRO A 62 6.08 -3.88 -11.70
C PRO A 62 5.37 -3.32 -10.45
N ARG A 63 5.56 -4.01 -9.32
CA ARG A 63 4.94 -3.63 -8.04
C ARG A 63 5.37 -2.23 -7.60
N TYR A 64 4.38 -1.39 -7.31
CA TYR A 64 4.63 -0.02 -6.81
C TYR A 64 5.23 -0.03 -5.41
N LEU A 65 5.02 -1.05 -4.59
CA LEU A 65 5.70 -1.22 -3.30
C LEU A 65 6.14 -2.67 -3.21
N ASN A 66 7.43 -2.89 -3.00
CA ASN A 66 7.96 -4.22 -2.77
C ASN A 66 8.29 -4.37 -1.28
N MET A 67 7.45 -5.11 -0.56
CA MET A 67 7.60 -5.32 0.87
C MET A 67 8.55 -6.47 1.23
N THR A 68 9.20 -7.12 0.25
CA THR A 68 10.17 -8.21 0.53
C THR A 68 11.29 -7.76 1.46
N VAL A 69 11.77 -6.52 1.29
CA VAL A 69 12.84 -5.96 2.14
C VAL A 69 12.33 -5.72 3.55
N TYR A 70 11.09 -5.24 3.70
CA TYR A 70 10.49 -5.01 5.02
C TYR A 70 10.28 -6.32 5.80
N HIS A 71 9.73 -7.34 5.15
CA HIS A 71 9.49 -8.64 5.79
C HIS A 71 10.78 -9.43 6.04
N GLY A 72 11.88 -9.13 5.33
CA GLY A 72 13.20 -9.63 5.66
C GLY A 72 13.69 -9.07 6.99
N ILE A 73 13.58 -7.75 7.16
CA ILE A 73 14.01 -7.04 8.37
C ILE A 73 13.19 -7.44 9.60
N GLU A 74 11.86 -7.57 9.47
CA GLU A 74 11.03 -8.08 10.59
C GLU A 74 11.46 -9.47 11.05
N LYS A 75 11.94 -10.33 10.14
CA LYS A 75 12.41 -11.67 10.51
C LYS A 75 13.76 -11.62 11.21
N ASP A 76 14.65 -10.75 10.74
CA ASP A 76 15.97 -10.55 11.34
C ASP A 76 15.81 -9.97 12.76
N ASP A 77 15.02 -8.90 12.92
CA ASP A 77 14.73 -8.27 14.21
C ASP A 77 14.06 -9.26 15.20
N ASN A 78 13.04 -10.02 14.75
CA ASN A 78 12.39 -11.03 15.60
C ASN A 78 13.34 -12.20 15.95
N SER A 79 14.28 -12.54 15.08
CA SER A 79 15.26 -13.61 15.33
C SER A 79 16.32 -13.20 16.35
N GLU A 80 16.75 -11.94 16.32
CA GLU A 80 17.69 -11.36 17.29
C GLU A 80 17.05 -11.21 18.67
N GLU A 81 15.80 -10.74 18.73
CA GLU A 81 15.04 -10.66 19.99
C GLU A 81 14.80 -12.05 20.60
N ALA A 82 14.46 -13.05 19.79
CA ALA A 82 14.29 -14.43 20.25
C ALA A 82 15.61 -15.07 20.69
N GLY A 83 16.74 -14.71 20.08
CA GLY A 83 18.09 -15.14 20.47
C GLY A 83 18.53 -14.52 21.80
N MET A 84 18.29 -13.23 21.99
CA MET A 84 18.55 -12.52 23.24
C MET A 84 17.70 -13.08 24.40
N LEU A 85 16.42 -13.39 24.17
CA LEU A 85 15.55 -13.99 25.18
C LEU A 85 16.00 -15.40 25.62
N LYS A 86 16.70 -16.14 24.75
CA LYS A 86 17.27 -17.47 25.06
C LYS A 86 18.58 -17.39 25.85
N LEU A 87 19.31 -16.29 25.77
CA LEU A 87 20.57 -16.08 26.52
C LEU A 87 20.32 -15.54 27.94
N VAL A 88 19.15 -14.94 28.19
CA VAL A 88 18.75 -14.38 29.49
C VAL A 88 18.01 -15.40 30.38
N LYS A 89 17.66 -16.58 29.83
CA LYS A 89 17.06 -17.71 30.57
C LYS A 89 18.06 -18.83 30.80
#